data_AF-A0A352EFR1-F1
#
_entry.id   AF-A0A352EFR1-F1
#
_cell.length_a   1.000
_cell.length_b   1.000
_cell.length_c   1.000
_cell.angle_alpha   90.00
_cell.angle_beta   90.00
_cell.angle_gamma   90.00
#
_symmetry.space_group_name_H-M   'P 1'
#
loop_
_entity.id
_entity.type
_entity.pdbx_description
1 polymer ?
#
loop_
_entity_poly.entity_id
_entity_poly.type
_entity_poly.pdbx_seq_one_letter_code
_entity_poly.pdbx_strand_id
1 'polypeptide(L)'
;MKHWFLALFLGSTAIASAQPLTYYQDAWGEDGDDLREALYDIIRVHTRLSYSSSSTDTWDVLKVSDADPTNATNVMLIYAGIPVNGPQEYNNNQGWTREHVWPKSLGGFATSAGVGTDVHNLKPCNGGLNSLRSNHEYDELGTGGSPVNFNGSATGSRYNGSAGLFEPRDDIKGDLARIILYMDLRYEGQAGEPDLILREALNSGGKTFAVMSTLLDWHFQDTVDAFELRRNHVIDSMQGNRNPFIDHPELVHYIYGDSAGIAWNPFMDIEGIESLEGGHSMYYPNPVDTELRLVTSFEGKATFTSASGETYRHHNHLVGENVINVSEWPSGAYQLYLENGEQYKVVILH
;
A
#
# COMPACT_ATOMS: atom_id res chain seq x y z
N MET A 1 31.30 55.27 8.54
CA MET A 1 29.95 54.67 8.51
C MET A 1 30.07 53.29 7.90
N LYS A 2 30.03 52.23 8.73
CA LYS A 2 30.14 50.83 8.28
C LYS A 2 28.72 50.29 8.21
N HIS A 3 28.25 49.95 7.02
CA HIS A 3 26.96 49.28 6.82
C HIS A 3 27.18 47.77 6.95
N TRP A 4 26.50 47.13 7.90
CA TRP A 4 26.42 45.68 8.02
C TRP A 4 25.17 45.21 7.29
N PHE A 5 25.32 44.35 6.29
CA PHE A 5 24.23 43.59 5.69
C PHE A 5 24.01 42.33 6.54
N LEU A 6 22.83 42.23 7.18
CA LEU A 6 22.37 41.03 7.86
C LEU A 6 21.59 40.20 6.82
N ALA A 7 22.19 39.12 6.32
CA ALA A 7 21.48 38.14 5.51
C ALA A 7 20.70 37.21 6.45
N LEU A 8 19.37 37.29 6.44
CA LEU A 8 18.50 36.31 7.07
C LEU A 8 18.51 35.04 6.21
N PHE A 9 19.17 33.98 6.69
CA PHE A 9 18.95 32.63 6.19
C PHE A 9 17.68 32.08 6.83
N LEU A 10 16.59 32.03 6.06
CA LEU A 10 15.41 31.22 6.37
C LEU A 10 15.78 29.76 6.10
N GLY A 11 16.17 29.05 7.15
CA GLY A 11 16.33 27.60 7.11
C GLY A 11 14.95 26.95 7.00
N SER A 12 14.66 26.37 5.83
CA SER A 12 13.56 25.43 5.65
C SER A 12 13.91 24.14 6.40
N THR A 13 13.22 23.85 7.50
CA THR A 13 13.26 22.53 8.12
C THR A 13 12.50 21.55 7.24
N ALA A 14 13.23 20.80 6.40
CA ALA A 14 12.70 19.57 5.84
C ALA A 14 12.47 18.60 7.00
N ILE A 15 11.22 18.23 7.24
CA ILE A 15 10.90 17.12 8.15
C ILE A 15 11.25 15.86 7.36
N ALA A 16 12.44 15.31 7.60
CA ALA A 16 12.73 13.93 7.24
C ALA A 16 11.88 13.05 8.16
N SER A 17 10.84 12.43 7.61
CA SER A 17 10.17 11.30 8.25
C SER A 17 11.19 10.16 8.32
N ALA A 18 11.72 9.88 9.52
CA ALA A 18 12.48 8.65 9.72
C ALA A 18 11.56 7.47 9.39
N GLN A 19 11.99 6.60 8.47
CA GLN A 19 11.39 5.28 8.32
C GLN A 19 11.36 4.62 9.70
N PRO A 20 10.27 3.93 10.10
CA PRO A 20 10.21 3.31 11.41
C PRO A 20 11.03 2.02 11.40
N LEU A 21 12.37 2.13 11.28
CA LEU A 21 13.30 1.00 11.24
C LEU A 21 13.08 0.03 12.42
N THR A 22 12.74 0.55 13.60
CA THR A 22 12.51 -0.27 14.79
C THR A 22 11.14 -0.94 14.80
N TYR A 23 10.17 -0.45 14.04
CA TYR A 23 8.80 -0.96 14.11
C TYR A 23 8.68 -2.35 13.46
N TYR A 24 9.41 -2.58 12.37
CA TYR A 24 9.43 -3.86 11.66
C TYR A 24 10.66 -4.72 11.95
N GLN A 25 11.46 -4.38 12.96
CA GLN A 25 12.74 -5.04 13.23
C GLN A 25 12.60 -6.56 13.44
N ASP A 26 11.49 -7.00 14.04
CA ASP A 26 11.28 -8.41 14.42
C ASP A 26 10.90 -9.27 13.21
N ALA A 27 10.52 -8.64 12.09
CA ALA A 27 10.27 -9.32 10.82
C ALA A 27 11.53 -9.36 9.92
N TRP A 28 12.60 -8.66 10.28
CA TRP A 28 13.80 -8.60 9.46
C TRP A 28 14.53 -9.94 9.42
N GLY A 29 14.71 -10.47 8.21
CA GLY A 29 15.43 -11.70 7.95
C GLY A 29 14.54 -12.94 8.04
N GLU A 30 13.28 -12.76 8.41
CA GLU A 30 12.28 -13.81 8.43
C GLU A 30 11.75 -14.09 7.02
N ASP A 31 11.29 -15.31 6.78
CA ASP A 31 10.68 -15.74 5.52
C ASP A 31 9.42 -16.58 5.74
N GLY A 32 8.64 -16.78 4.69
CA GLY A 32 7.49 -17.68 4.69
C GLY A 32 6.52 -17.45 5.87
N ASP A 33 6.23 -18.51 6.61
CA ASP A 33 5.32 -18.47 7.76
C ASP A 33 5.90 -17.66 8.92
N ASP A 34 7.23 -17.68 9.12
CA ASP A 34 7.91 -16.93 10.19
C ASP A 34 7.79 -15.41 9.94
N LEU A 35 7.92 -14.97 8.69
CA LEU A 35 7.70 -13.57 8.31
C LEU A 35 6.24 -13.14 8.54
N ARG A 36 5.29 -13.99 8.15
CA ARG A 36 3.85 -13.73 8.38
C ARG A 36 3.57 -13.59 9.87
N GLU A 37 4.06 -14.52 10.69
CA GLU A 37 3.87 -14.51 12.15
C GLU A 37 4.52 -13.27 12.77
N ALA A 38 5.75 -12.92 12.39
CA ALA A 38 6.43 -11.73 12.88
C ALA A 38 5.66 -10.44 12.56
N LEU A 39 5.19 -10.28 11.31
CA LEU A 39 4.39 -9.13 10.93
C LEU A 39 3.06 -9.09 11.68
N TYR A 40 2.37 -10.23 11.82
CA TYR A 40 1.16 -10.35 12.64
C TYR A 40 1.42 -9.90 14.09
N ASP A 41 2.51 -10.37 14.71
CA ASP A 41 2.89 -10.03 16.08
C ASP A 41 3.18 -8.55 16.26
N ILE A 42 3.78 -7.89 15.26
CA ILE A 42 3.99 -6.44 15.24
C ILE A 42 2.63 -5.71 15.20
N ILE A 43 1.78 -6.03 14.21
CA ILE A 43 0.59 -5.22 13.93
C ILE A 43 -0.60 -5.56 14.84
N ARG A 44 -0.54 -6.68 15.57
CA ARG A 44 -1.60 -7.05 16.53
C ARG A 44 -1.69 -6.15 17.74
N VAL A 45 -0.57 -5.52 18.10
CA VAL A 45 -0.47 -4.62 19.23
C VAL A 45 -1.06 -3.27 18.83
N HIS A 46 -2.30 -3.01 19.23
CA HIS A 46 -2.95 -1.72 19.00
C HIS A 46 -4.03 -1.40 20.04
N THR A 47 -4.38 -0.12 20.11
CA THR A 47 -5.48 0.39 20.91
C THR A 47 -6.82 0.02 20.28
N ARG A 48 -7.64 -0.72 21.01
CA ARG A 48 -9.01 -1.04 20.58
C ARG A 48 -9.93 0.15 20.80
N LEU A 49 -10.06 0.99 19.78
CA LEU A 49 -10.91 2.17 19.80
C LEU A 49 -12.38 1.81 19.93
N SER A 50 -13.17 2.70 20.54
CA SER A 50 -14.63 2.58 20.51
C SER A 50 -15.16 2.95 19.12
N TYR A 51 -16.26 2.31 18.71
CA TYR A 51 -16.90 2.68 17.45
C TYR A 51 -17.44 4.11 17.54
N SER A 52 -18.33 4.39 18.50
CA SER A 52 -18.77 5.76 18.81
C SER A 52 -18.64 6.01 20.31
N SER A 53 -18.07 7.15 20.73
CA SER A 53 -17.93 7.51 22.14
C SER A 53 -17.83 9.03 22.36
N SER A 54 -17.82 9.47 23.62
CA SER A 54 -17.55 10.87 23.97
C SER A 54 -16.05 11.18 24.13
N SER A 55 -15.21 10.16 24.14
CA SER A 55 -13.76 10.24 24.01
C SER A 55 -13.35 9.98 22.56
N THR A 56 -12.05 9.97 22.27
CA THR A 56 -11.54 9.60 20.95
C THR A 56 -12.12 8.26 20.49
N ASP A 57 -12.77 8.28 19.34
CA ASP A 57 -13.36 7.11 18.70
C ASP A 57 -12.97 7.02 17.21
N THR A 58 -13.52 6.04 16.49
CA THR A 58 -13.22 5.87 15.07
C THR A 58 -13.64 7.05 14.18
N TRP A 59 -14.63 7.87 14.56
CA TRP A 59 -14.95 9.08 13.79
C TRP A 59 -13.83 10.11 13.91
N ASP A 60 -13.31 10.29 15.12
CA ASP A 60 -12.23 11.24 15.38
C ASP A 60 -10.96 10.88 14.61
N VAL A 61 -10.61 9.59 14.55
CA VAL A 61 -9.47 9.15 13.74
C VAL A 61 -9.72 9.41 12.26
N LEU A 62 -10.88 9.02 11.72
CA LEU A 62 -11.21 9.18 10.29
C LEU A 62 -11.26 10.64 9.83
N LYS A 63 -11.69 11.56 10.70
CA LYS A 63 -11.65 13.01 10.40
C LYS A 63 -10.22 13.52 10.16
N VAL A 64 -9.22 12.88 10.74
CA VAL A 64 -7.81 13.25 10.57
C VAL A 64 -7.16 12.38 9.49
N SER A 65 -7.35 11.07 9.54
CA SER A 65 -6.67 10.10 8.67
C SER A 65 -7.13 10.19 7.22
N ASP A 66 -8.40 10.55 6.99
CA ASP A 66 -9.00 10.66 5.67
C ASP A 66 -9.40 12.10 5.34
N ALA A 67 -8.78 13.08 6.01
CA ALA A 67 -8.96 14.51 5.75
C ALA A 67 -8.64 14.87 4.29
N ASP A 68 -9.42 15.76 3.70
CA ASP A 68 -9.18 16.32 2.37
C ASP A 68 -7.88 17.16 2.37
N PRO A 69 -6.92 16.87 1.46
CA PRO A 69 -5.66 17.60 1.37
C PRO A 69 -5.81 19.10 1.13
N THR A 70 -6.92 19.53 0.53
CA THR A 70 -7.20 20.94 0.21
C THR A 70 -7.94 21.66 1.34
N ASN A 71 -8.68 20.91 2.16
CA ASN A 71 -9.40 21.45 3.32
C ASN A 71 -9.56 20.39 4.41
N ALA A 72 -8.69 20.45 5.43
CA ALA A 72 -8.66 19.47 6.52
C ALA A 72 -9.94 19.43 7.39
N THR A 73 -10.90 20.35 7.24
CA THR A 73 -12.22 20.22 7.89
C THR A 73 -13.14 19.22 7.20
N ASN A 74 -12.81 18.83 5.96
CA ASN A 74 -13.54 17.86 5.18
C ASN A 74 -12.87 16.49 5.22
N VAL A 75 -13.65 15.44 4.95
CA VAL A 75 -13.17 14.06 4.77
C VAL A 75 -13.45 13.57 3.36
N MET A 76 -12.55 12.76 2.81
CA MET A 76 -12.68 12.17 1.48
C MET A 76 -13.57 10.91 1.53
N LEU A 77 -14.63 10.89 0.72
CA LEU A 77 -15.48 9.72 0.57
C LEU A 77 -14.84 8.68 -0.35
N ILE A 78 -14.62 7.46 0.14
CA ILE A 78 -13.87 6.41 -0.53
C ILE A 78 -14.36 6.13 -1.97
N TYR A 79 -15.65 5.78 -2.13
CA TYR A 79 -16.21 5.40 -3.43
C TYR A 79 -16.62 6.59 -4.30
N ALA A 80 -16.76 7.79 -3.73
CA ALA A 80 -17.17 8.97 -4.50
C ALA A 80 -15.99 9.84 -4.94
N GLY A 81 -14.84 9.73 -4.27
CA GLY A 81 -13.65 10.55 -4.55
C GLY A 81 -13.85 12.04 -4.27
N ILE A 82 -14.82 12.41 -3.45
CA ILE A 82 -15.14 13.82 -3.16
C ILE A 82 -15.07 14.13 -1.66
N PRO A 83 -14.73 15.38 -1.30
CA PRO A 83 -14.74 15.81 0.08
C PRO A 83 -16.16 16.14 0.57
N VAL A 84 -16.44 15.85 1.84
CA VAL A 84 -17.64 16.28 2.56
C VAL A 84 -17.31 16.85 3.93
N ASN A 85 -18.22 17.63 4.50
CA ASN A 85 -18.04 18.26 5.83
C ASN A 85 -17.78 17.18 6.91
N GLY A 86 -16.56 17.15 7.46
CA GLY A 86 -16.11 16.16 8.43
C GLY A 86 -16.97 16.11 9.70
N PRO A 87 -17.31 17.24 10.33
CA PRO A 87 -18.26 17.30 11.45
C PRO A 87 -19.66 16.72 11.19
N GLN A 88 -20.06 16.46 9.94
CA GLN A 88 -21.35 15.84 9.61
C GLN A 88 -21.28 14.30 9.72
N GLU A 89 -20.86 13.79 10.88
CA GLU A 89 -20.81 12.37 11.20
C GLU A 89 -22.22 11.80 11.33
N TYR A 90 -22.61 10.89 10.44
CA TYR A 90 -23.95 10.28 10.33
C TYR A 90 -25.11 11.26 10.09
N ASN A 91 -25.25 12.29 10.94
CA ASN A 91 -26.21 13.39 10.89
C ASN A 91 -27.62 12.95 10.45
N ASN A 92 -28.25 12.05 11.21
CA ASN A 92 -29.58 11.50 10.89
C ASN A 92 -29.67 10.94 9.45
N ASN A 93 -28.66 10.17 9.03
CA ASN A 93 -28.47 9.67 7.65
C ASN A 93 -28.21 10.72 6.56
N GLN A 94 -27.97 11.98 6.94
CA GLN A 94 -27.65 13.06 5.99
C GLN A 94 -26.14 13.34 5.91
N GLY A 95 -25.38 12.78 6.85
CA GLY A 95 -23.93 12.87 6.91
C GLY A 95 -23.22 11.71 6.20
N TRP A 96 -21.92 11.60 6.46
CA TRP A 96 -21.13 10.45 6.03
C TRP A 96 -21.21 9.31 7.06
N THR A 97 -20.97 8.09 6.60
CA THR A 97 -20.93 6.86 7.37
C THR A 97 -19.53 6.23 7.31
N ARG A 98 -19.32 5.18 8.10
CA ARG A 98 -18.08 4.41 8.09
C ARG A 98 -18.29 3.15 7.27
N GLU A 99 -17.52 3.04 6.20
CA GLU A 99 -17.41 1.85 5.38
C GLU A 99 -16.48 0.85 6.05
N HIS A 100 -16.92 -0.40 6.17
CA HIS A 100 -16.04 -1.52 6.50
C HIS A 100 -15.55 -2.14 5.18
N VAL A 101 -14.29 -1.87 4.82
CA VAL A 101 -13.71 -2.31 3.53
C VAL A 101 -13.71 -3.84 3.43
N TRP A 102 -13.31 -4.55 4.48
CA TRP A 102 -13.73 -5.93 4.71
C TRP A 102 -15.13 -5.94 5.35
N PRO A 103 -16.18 -6.44 4.67
CA PRO A 103 -17.54 -6.36 5.21
C PRO A 103 -17.70 -7.13 6.52
N LYS A 104 -18.28 -6.48 7.54
CA LYS A 104 -18.66 -7.12 8.82
C LYS A 104 -19.42 -8.42 8.66
N SER A 105 -20.38 -8.45 7.71
CA SER A 105 -21.24 -9.60 7.45
C SER A 105 -20.46 -10.81 6.94
N LEU A 106 -19.37 -10.59 6.18
CA LEU A 106 -18.51 -11.65 5.69
C LEU A 106 -17.43 -12.02 6.70
N GLY A 107 -16.85 -11.06 7.43
CA GLY A 107 -15.85 -11.36 8.46
C GLY A 107 -16.42 -11.91 9.78
N GLY A 108 -17.75 -11.88 9.95
CA GLY A 108 -18.41 -12.42 11.15
C GLY A 108 -18.09 -11.63 12.42
N PHE A 109 -17.97 -10.30 12.31
CA PHE A 109 -17.66 -9.42 13.43
C PHE A 109 -18.65 -8.25 13.58
N ALA A 110 -18.70 -7.68 14.78
CA ALA A 110 -19.55 -6.56 15.14
C ALA A 110 -18.75 -5.26 15.30
N THR A 111 -19.42 -4.16 15.63
CA THR A 111 -18.80 -2.85 15.93
C THR A 111 -18.37 -2.71 17.40
N SER A 112 -18.22 -3.84 18.11
CA SER A 112 -17.57 -3.85 19.42
C SER A 112 -16.06 -3.60 19.25
N ALA A 113 -15.43 -2.98 20.24
CA ALA A 113 -14.00 -2.67 20.19
C ALA A 113 -13.15 -3.91 19.85
N GLY A 114 -12.33 -3.82 18.80
CA GLY A 114 -11.59 -4.94 18.21
C GLY A 114 -11.63 -4.85 16.67
N VAL A 115 -11.75 -6.00 15.99
CA VAL A 115 -11.75 -6.09 14.51
C VAL A 115 -12.71 -5.14 13.79
N GLY A 116 -13.88 -4.86 14.37
CA GLY A 116 -14.85 -3.94 13.73
C GLY A 116 -14.60 -2.47 14.01
N THR A 117 -13.61 -2.14 14.82
CA THR A 117 -13.18 -0.77 15.13
C THR A 117 -11.73 -0.50 14.76
N ASP A 118 -11.06 -1.45 14.10
CA ASP A 118 -9.76 -1.22 13.48
C ASP A 118 -9.92 -0.22 12.33
N VAL A 119 -9.31 0.95 12.48
CA VAL A 119 -9.44 2.07 11.56
C VAL A 119 -8.74 1.80 10.25
N HIS A 120 -7.77 0.89 10.17
CA HIS A 120 -7.20 0.48 8.88
C HIS A 120 -8.28 -0.07 7.94
N ASN A 121 -9.31 -0.73 8.49
CA ASN A 121 -10.46 -1.25 7.75
C ASN A 121 -11.62 -0.26 7.54
N LEU A 122 -11.55 0.93 8.13
CA LEU A 122 -12.63 1.92 8.09
C LEU A 122 -12.33 3.06 7.12
N LYS A 123 -13.30 3.44 6.30
CA LYS A 123 -13.18 4.61 5.41
C LYS A 123 -14.44 5.48 5.48
N PRO A 124 -14.34 6.81 5.31
CA PRO A 124 -15.53 7.66 5.16
C PRO A 124 -16.28 7.30 3.88
N CYS A 125 -17.60 7.18 3.95
CA CYS A 125 -18.44 6.85 2.81
C CYS A 125 -19.80 7.55 2.89
N ASN A 126 -20.46 7.78 1.75
CA ASN A 126 -21.86 8.19 1.78
C ASN A 126 -22.75 7.01 2.16
N GLY A 127 -23.79 7.22 2.98
CA GLY A 127 -24.68 6.14 3.43
C GLY A 127 -25.38 5.38 2.28
N GLY A 128 -25.74 6.07 1.20
CA GLY A 128 -26.33 5.44 0.01
C GLY A 128 -25.32 4.62 -0.79
N LEU A 129 -24.10 5.14 -0.97
CA LEU A 129 -23.02 4.39 -1.63
C LEU A 129 -22.58 3.17 -0.81
N ASN A 130 -22.47 3.31 0.51
CA ASN A 130 -22.18 2.20 1.42
C ASN A 130 -23.26 1.11 1.30
N SER A 131 -24.55 1.51 1.29
CA SER A 131 -25.67 0.58 1.09
C SER A 131 -25.64 -0.10 -0.29
N LEU A 132 -25.25 0.63 -1.34
CA LEU A 132 -25.12 0.10 -2.71
C LEU A 132 -23.94 -0.87 -2.85
N ARG A 133 -22.81 -0.57 -2.20
CA ARG A 133 -21.65 -1.46 -2.14
C ARG A 133 -22.00 -2.77 -1.43
N SER A 134 -22.81 -2.69 -0.36
CA SER A 134 -23.28 -3.87 0.38
C SER A 134 -22.10 -4.71 0.90
N ASN A 135 -22.14 -6.03 0.69
CA ASN A 135 -21.03 -6.96 0.87
C ASN A 135 -20.60 -7.59 -0.46
N HIS A 136 -20.77 -6.86 -1.56
CA HIS A 136 -20.33 -7.32 -2.87
C HIS A 136 -18.81 -7.55 -2.87
N GLU A 137 -18.41 -8.65 -3.50
CA GLU A 137 -17.03 -9.03 -3.67
C GLU A 137 -16.31 -8.05 -4.59
N TYR A 138 -15.04 -7.81 -4.29
CA TYR A 138 -14.19 -7.02 -5.15
C TYR A 138 -13.72 -7.86 -6.33
N ASP A 139 -14.04 -7.38 -7.54
CA ASP A 139 -13.53 -7.94 -8.78
C ASP A 139 -13.65 -6.93 -9.93
N GLU A 140 -12.97 -7.20 -11.04
CA GLU A 140 -13.05 -6.43 -12.27
C GLU A 140 -14.41 -6.67 -12.97
N LEU A 141 -15.17 -5.60 -13.19
CA LEU A 141 -16.41 -5.64 -13.94
C LEU A 141 -16.25 -5.12 -15.36
N GLY A 142 -15.17 -4.38 -15.65
CA GLY A 142 -14.91 -3.79 -16.96
C GLY A 142 -16.15 -3.05 -17.46
N THR A 143 -16.66 -3.37 -18.66
CA THR A 143 -17.92 -2.78 -19.16
C THR A 143 -19.20 -3.53 -18.74
N GLY A 144 -19.09 -4.66 -18.04
CA GLY A 144 -20.20 -5.55 -17.65
C GLY A 144 -21.01 -5.11 -16.41
N GLY A 145 -20.46 -4.24 -15.57
CA GLY A 145 -21.16 -3.65 -14.42
C GLY A 145 -22.06 -2.44 -14.76
N SER A 146 -22.94 -2.07 -13.84
CA SER A 146 -23.69 -0.81 -13.88
C SER A 146 -22.83 0.31 -13.27
N PRO A 147 -22.77 1.51 -13.89
CA PRO A 147 -22.01 2.62 -13.33
C PRO A 147 -22.61 3.10 -12.01
N VAL A 148 -21.74 3.40 -11.05
CA VAL A 148 -22.12 4.03 -9.79
C VAL A 148 -22.05 5.54 -9.96
N ASN A 149 -23.17 6.21 -9.66
CA ASN A 149 -23.26 7.66 -9.71
C ASN A 149 -23.45 8.24 -8.31
N PHE A 150 -22.84 9.39 -8.07
CA PHE A 150 -23.05 10.19 -6.88
C PHE A 150 -23.34 11.64 -7.27
N ASN A 151 -24.43 12.21 -6.76
CA ASN A 151 -24.89 13.57 -7.10
C ASN A 151 -24.94 13.88 -8.62
N GLY A 152 -25.35 12.89 -9.42
CA GLY A 152 -25.49 13.03 -10.87
C GLY A 152 -24.19 12.90 -11.68
N SER A 153 -23.06 12.60 -11.03
CA SER A 153 -21.78 12.35 -11.70
C SER A 153 -21.34 10.90 -11.49
N ALA A 154 -20.68 10.32 -12.49
CA ALA A 154 -20.08 8.99 -12.36
C ALA A 154 -18.90 9.04 -11.38
N THR A 155 -18.81 8.06 -10.49
CA THR A 155 -17.71 7.98 -9.52
C THR A 155 -16.48 7.26 -10.08
N GLY A 156 -16.64 6.56 -11.21
CA GLY A 156 -15.66 5.61 -11.75
C GLY A 156 -15.90 4.17 -11.28
N SER A 157 -16.62 3.97 -10.17
CA SER A 157 -16.96 2.63 -9.69
C SER A 157 -18.10 2.00 -10.49
N ARG A 158 -18.14 0.66 -10.49
CA ARG A 158 -19.16 -0.16 -11.13
C ARG A 158 -19.64 -1.25 -10.18
N TYR A 159 -20.89 -1.69 -10.34
CA TYR A 159 -21.42 -2.79 -9.54
C TYR A 159 -22.29 -3.72 -10.37
N ASN A 160 -22.31 -5.00 -9.99
CA ASN A 160 -23.21 -6.00 -10.53
C ASN A 160 -23.87 -6.75 -9.37
N GLY A 161 -25.03 -6.27 -8.94
CA GLY A 161 -25.74 -6.85 -7.80
C GLY A 161 -26.18 -8.30 -7.99
N SER A 162 -26.41 -8.75 -9.24
CA SER A 162 -26.77 -10.14 -9.53
C SER A 162 -25.59 -11.09 -9.45
N ALA A 163 -24.40 -10.63 -9.86
CA ALA A 163 -23.15 -11.38 -9.69
C ALA A 163 -22.57 -11.23 -8.27
N GLY A 164 -23.05 -10.25 -7.51
CA GLY A 164 -22.53 -9.95 -6.18
C GLY A 164 -21.18 -9.24 -6.21
N LEU A 165 -20.89 -8.46 -7.26
CA LEU A 165 -19.57 -7.87 -7.51
C LEU A 165 -19.58 -6.33 -7.45
N PHE A 166 -18.46 -5.75 -7.03
CA PHE A 166 -18.20 -4.32 -7.01
C PHE A 166 -16.78 -4.04 -7.50
N GLU A 167 -16.67 -3.19 -8.50
CA GLU A 167 -15.39 -2.66 -8.99
C GLU A 167 -15.27 -1.20 -8.50
N PRO A 168 -14.30 -0.87 -7.64
CA PRO A 168 -14.08 0.50 -7.20
C PRO A 168 -13.55 1.38 -8.33
N ARG A 169 -13.45 2.70 -8.08
CA ARG A 169 -12.76 3.62 -9.00
C ARG A 169 -11.26 3.31 -9.04
N ASP A 170 -10.59 3.61 -10.15
CA ASP A 170 -9.19 3.23 -10.34
C ASP A 170 -8.25 3.80 -9.27
N ASP A 171 -8.39 5.08 -8.88
CA ASP A 171 -7.50 5.73 -7.90
C ASP A 171 -7.67 5.27 -6.43
N ILE A 172 -8.35 4.14 -6.17
CA ILE A 172 -8.42 3.51 -4.83
C ILE A 172 -8.28 1.99 -4.88
N LYS A 173 -8.01 1.42 -6.06
CA LYS A 173 -7.93 -0.03 -6.24
C LYS A 173 -6.82 -0.58 -5.33
N GLY A 174 -5.69 0.11 -5.27
CA GLY A 174 -4.54 -0.21 -4.44
C GLY A 174 -4.80 0.01 -2.95
N ASP A 175 -5.45 1.12 -2.58
CA ASP A 175 -5.89 1.38 -1.19
C ASP A 175 -6.68 0.20 -0.64
N LEU A 176 -7.71 -0.22 -1.40
CA LEU A 176 -8.60 -1.30 -0.98
C LEU A 176 -7.84 -2.63 -0.93
N ALA A 177 -6.97 -2.90 -1.90
CA ALA A 177 -6.13 -4.09 -1.88
C ALA A 177 -5.27 -4.15 -0.61
N ARG A 178 -4.52 -3.09 -0.30
CA ARG A 178 -3.67 -3.03 0.91
C ARG A 178 -4.46 -3.11 2.21
N ILE A 179 -5.68 -2.58 2.25
CA ILE A 179 -6.57 -2.74 3.41
C ILE A 179 -7.02 -4.20 3.58
N ILE A 180 -7.41 -4.88 2.49
CA ILE A 180 -7.84 -6.28 2.57
C ILE A 180 -6.68 -7.22 2.91
N LEU A 181 -5.50 -7.02 2.31
CA LEU A 181 -4.27 -7.74 2.63
C LEU A 181 -3.90 -7.56 4.11
N TYR A 182 -3.99 -6.33 4.63
CA TYR A 182 -3.82 -6.05 6.05
C TYR A 182 -4.81 -6.82 6.92
N MET A 183 -6.09 -6.87 6.55
CA MET A 183 -7.10 -7.55 7.35
C MET A 183 -6.90 -9.07 7.40
N ASP A 184 -6.45 -9.67 6.30
CA ASP A 184 -6.06 -11.08 6.21
C ASP A 184 -4.83 -11.39 7.08
N LEU A 185 -3.79 -10.55 7.01
CA LEU A 185 -2.58 -10.71 7.83
C LEU A 185 -2.85 -10.46 9.33
N ARG A 186 -3.61 -9.42 9.65
CA ARG A 186 -3.87 -9.01 11.04
C ARG A 186 -4.79 -10.01 11.74
N TYR A 187 -5.84 -10.48 11.09
CA TYR A 187 -6.89 -11.27 11.71
C TYR A 187 -6.89 -12.71 11.21
N GLU A 188 -5.81 -13.44 11.47
CA GLU A 188 -5.60 -14.84 11.07
C GLU A 188 -6.09 -15.87 12.12
N GLY A 189 -7.14 -15.53 12.89
CA GLY A 189 -7.80 -16.48 13.81
C GLY A 189 -7.15 -16.67 15.18
N GLN A 190 -6.08 -15.94 15.46
CA GLN A 190 -5.36 -15.99 16.73
C GLN A 190 -6.10 -15.26 17.86
N ALA A 191 -5.78 -15.58 19.11
CA ALA A 191 -6.32 -14.92 20.31
C ALA A 191 -7.87 -14.84 20.42
N GLY A 192 -8.59 -15.75 19.75
CA GLY A 192 -10.06 -15.76 19.72
C GLY A 192 -10.68 -14.68 18.82
N GLU A 193 -9.87 -14.03 17.98
CA GLU A 193 -10.30 -13.11 16.94
C GLU A 193 -10.80 -13.90 15.70
N PRO A 194 -11.54 -13.28 14.77
CA PRO A 194 -11.91 -13.97 13.55
C PRO A 194 -10.68 -14.38 12.73
N ASP A 195 -10.85 -15.44 11.95
CA ASP A 195 -9.92 -15.93 10.93
C ASP A 195 -10.42 -15.42 9.57
N LEU A 196 -9.92 -14.25 9.16
CA LEU A 196 -10.24 -13.58 7.91
C LEU A 196 -9.29 -14.10 6.84
N ILE A 197 -9.82 -14.71 5.79
CA ILE A 197 -9.00 -15.38 4.78
C ILE A 197 -9.27 -14.79 3.39
N LEU A 198 -8.25 -14.21 2.79
CA LEU A 198 -8.17 -13.86 1.38
C LEU A 198 -7.93 -15.13 0.55
N ARG A 199 -8.56 -15.25 -0.61
CA ARG A 199 -8.56 -16.49 -1.41
C ARG A 199 -8.61 -16.21 -2.91
N GLU A 200 -8.19 -17.16 -3.73
CA GLU A 200 -8.27 -17.09 -5.20
C GLU A 200 -9.67 -17.41 -5.76
N ALA A 201 -10.73 -17.04 -5.04
CA ALA A 201 -12.10 -17.26 -5.46
C ALA A 201 -13.07 -16.37 -4.68
N LEU A 202 -14.20 -16.05 -5.29
CA LEU A 202 -15.33 -15.42 -4.60
C LEU A 202 -15.74 -16.20 -3.34
N ASN A 203 -16.29 -15.52 -2.33
CA ASN A 203 -16.77 -16.16 -1.12
C ASN A 203 -17.81 -17.23 -1.44
N SER A 204 -17.54 -18.42 -0.91
CA SER A 204 -18.40 -19.61 -0.99
C SER A 204 -18.82 -20.10 0.40
N GLY A 205 -18.64 -19.26 1.42
CA GLY A 205 -18.81 -19.56 2.84
C GLY A 205 -17.54 -19.32 3.66
N GLY A 206 -17.71 -19.24 4.98
CA GLY A 206 -16.65 -18.88 5.91
C GLY A 206 -16.42 -17.37 5.98
N LYS A 207 -15.31 -16.98 6.62
CA LYS A 207 -14.95 -15.58 6.86
C LYS A 207 -13.97 -15.07 5.81
N THR A 208 -14.40 -15.07 4.55
CA THR A 208 -13.49 -14.83 3.42
C THR A 208 -14.00 -13.75 2.52
N PHE A 209 -13.10 -13.10 1.79
CA PHE A 209 -13.48 -11.95 0.99
C PHE A 209 -12.40 -11.62 -0.04
N ALA A 210 -12.85 -11.09 -1.18
CA ALA A 210 -12.10 -10.69 -2.36
C ALA A 210 -11.37 -11.84 -3.08
N VAL A 211 -11.07 -11.59 -4.36
CA VAL A 211 -10.23 -12.46 -5.19
C VAL A 211 -8.79 -11.99 -5.07
N MET A 212 -7.92 -12.85 -4.54
CA MET A 212 -6.52 -12.52 -4.25
C MET A 212 -5.78 -11.99 -5.48
N SER A 213 -5.78 -12.72 -6.60
CA SER A 213 -5.18 -12.24 -7.85
C SER A 213 -5.66 -10.85 -8.28
N THR A 214 -6.96 -10.56 -8.21
CA THR A 214 -7.49 -9.22 -8.51
C THR A 214 -6.92 -8.14 -7.58
N LEU A 215 -6.81 -8.41 -6.28
CA LEU A 215 -6.22 -7.46 -5.34
C LEU A 215 -4.72 -7.26 -5.57
N LEU A 216 -3.99 -8.30 -5.95
CA LEU A 216 -2.57 -8.19 -6.29
C LEU A 216 -2.39 -7.31 -7.54
N ASP A 217 -3.20 -7.53 -8.58
CA ASP A 217 -3.18 -6.68 -9.77
C ASP A 217 -3.48 -5.21 -9.43
N TRP A 218 -4.49 -4.97 -8.58
CA TRP A 218 -4.84 -3.63 -8.11
C TRP A 218 -3.74 -2.97 -7.29
N HIS A 219 -3.05 -3.73 -6.42
CA HIS A 219 -1.93 -3.24 -5.64
C HIS A 219 -0.79 -2.71 -6.54
N PHE A 220 -0.49 -3.40 -7.65
CA PHE A 220 0.56 -2.99 -8.59
C PHE A 220 0.13 -1.87 -9.55
N GLN A 221 -1.15 -1.82 -9.93
CA GLN A 221 -1.67 -0.79 -10.82
C GLN A 221 -1.85 0.57 -10.12
N ASP A 222 -2.18 0.54 -8.83
CA ASP A 222 -2.43 1.73 -8.01
C ASP A 222 -1.45 1.73 -6.81
N THR A 223 -0.24 2.22 -7.07
CA THR A 223 0.87 2.26 -6.12
C THR A 223 0.57 3.18 -4.93
N VAL A 224 1.19 2.91 -3.78
CA VAL A 224 1.03 3.73 -2.58
C VAL A 224 1.27 5.21 -2.85
N ASP A 225 0.33 6.05 -2.43
CA ASP A 225 0.41 7.50 -2.60
C ASP A 225 0.65 8.26 -1.28
N ALA A 226 0.79 9.59 -1.39
CA ALA A 226 0.99 10.45 -0.22
C ALA A 226 -0.23 10.50 0.72
N PHE A 227 -1.44 10.27 0.21
CA PHE A 227 -2.64 10.24 1.02
C PHE A 227 -2.64 9.00 1.93
N GLU A 228 -2.31 7.83 1.38
CA GLU A 228 -2.18 6.58 2.13
C GLU A 228 -1.06 6.60 3.16
N LEU A 229 0.14 7.09 2.80
CA LEU A 229 1.25 7.20 3.74
C LEU A 229 0.88 8.07 4.95
N ARG A 230 0.24 9.22 4.69
CA ARG A 230 -0.28 10.11 5.73
C ARG A 230 -1.36 9.42 6.56
N ARG A 231 -2.30 8.72 5.91
CA ARG A 231 -3.37 7.98 6.58
C ARG A 231 -2.79 6.93 7.52
N ASN A 232 -1.80 6.17 7.07
CA ASN A 232 -1.11 5.15 7.86
C ASN A 232 -0.43 5.77 9.08
N HIS A 233 0.28 6.89 8.91
CA HIS A 233 0.90 7.62 10.02
C HIS A 233 -0.09 8.21 11.03
N VAL A 234 -1.24 8.73 10.58
CA VAL A 234 -2.28 9.21 11.50
C VAL A 234 -2.87 8.05 12.30
N ILE A 235 -3.20 6.94 11.64
CA ILE A 235 -3.75 5.77 12.33
C ILE A 235 -2.73 5.23 13.34
N ASP A 236 -1.45 5.14 12.98
CA ASP A 236 -0.38 4.80 13.91
C ASP A 236 -0.38 5.70 15.16
N SER A 237 -0.45 7.02 14.97
CA SER A 237 -0.42 7.97 16.10
C SER A 237 -1.62 7.89 17.04
N MET A 238 -2.76 7.31 16.60
CA MET A 238 -4.02 7.29 17.35
C MET A 238 -4.48 5.88 17.76
N GLN A 239 -4.21 4.88 16.92
CA GLN A 239 -4.52 3.47 17.11
C GLN A 239 -3.28 2.68 17.57
N GLY A 240 -2.07 3.08 17.17
CA GLY A 240 -0.81 2.49 17.63
C GLY A 240 -0.25 1.37 16.76
N ASN A 241 -0.80 1.16 15.57
CA ASN A 241 -0.26 0.20 14.60
C ASN A 241 -0.33 0.70 13.16
N ARG A 242 0.52 0.11 12.32
CA ARG A 242 0.72 0.46 10.91
C ARG A 242 0.27 -0.66 9.98
N ASN A 243 -0.18 -0.31 8.78
CA ASN A 243 -0.39 -1.26 7.69
C ASN A 243 0.96 -1.52 6.98
N PRO A 244 1.54 -2.73 7.08
CA PRO A 244 2.84 -3.05 6.51
C PRO A 244 2.85 -2.96 5.00
N PHE A 245 1.73 -3.24 4.32
CA PHE A 245 1.64 -3.15 2.87
C PHE A 245 1.58 -1.70 2.34
N ILE A 246 1.42 -0.71 3.22
CA ILE A 246 1.55 0.71 2.88
C ILE A 246 2.99 1.18 3.10
N ASP A 247 3.63 0.81 4.21
CA ASP A 247 5.01 1.22 4.50
C ASP A 247 6.04 0.45 3.64
N HIS A 248 5.74 -0.82 3.35
CA HIS A 248 6.55 -1.78 2.61
C HIS A 248 5.68 -2.52 1.56
N PRO A 249 5.31 -1.86 0.45
CA PRO A 249 4.48 -2.47 -0.59
C PRO A 249 5.03 -3.78 -1.15
N GLU A 250 6.36 -3.92 -1.17
CA GLU A 250 7.06 -5.12 -1.63
C GLU A 250 6.72 -6.37 -0.82
N LEU A 251 6.28 -6.24 0.45
CA LEU A 251 5.85 -7.36 1.30
C LEU A 251 4.75 -8.20 0.65
N VAL A 252 3.98 -7.63 -0.28
CA VAL A 252 3.00 -8.39 -1.06
C VAL A 252 3.66 -9.56 -1.81
N HIS A 253 4.86 -9.37 -2.36
CA HIS A 253 5.61 -10.46 -3.02
C HIS A 253 6.09 -11.53 -2.05
N TYR A 254 6.43 -11.15 -0.82
CA TYR A 254 6.97 -12.05 0.20
C TYR A 254 5.88 -12.88 0.87
N ILE A 255 4.67 -12.34 1.01
CA ILE A 255 3.55 -13.02 1.67
C ILE A 255 2.65 -13.77 0.67
N TYR A 256 2.38 -13.18 -0.50
CA TYR A 256 1.39 -13.70 -1.45
C TYR A 256 1.95 -14.01 -2.84
N GLY A 257 3.19 -13.61 -3.12
CA GLY A 257 3.77 -13.64 -4.46
C GLY A 257 4.90 -14.64 -4.64
N ASP A 258 5.75 -14.33 -5.61
CA ASP A 258 6.86 -15.16 -6.09
C ASP A 258 8.11 -15.11 -5.20
N SER A 259 8.13 -14.22 -4.20
CA SER A 259 9.20 -14.12 -3.20
C SER A 259 8.83 -14.84 -1.89
N ALA A 260 7.73 -15.60 -1.88
CA ALA A 260 7.37 -16.45 -0.75
C ALA A 260 8.50 -17.45 -0.44
N GLY A 261 8.99 -17.41 0.80
CA GLY A 261 10.14 -18.20 1.26
C GLY A 261 11.52 -17.57 1.01
N ILE A 262 11.57 -16.30 0.61
CA ILE A 262 12.80 -15.49 0.61
C ILE A 262 12.79 -14.63 1.88
N ALA A 263 13.94 -14.55 2.56
CA ALA A 263 14.12 -13.69 3.73
C ALA A 263 13.82 -12.23 3.37
N TRP A 264 12.86 -11.64 4.06
CA TRP A 264 12.51 -10.24 3.87
C TRP A 264 13.56 -9.35 4.51
N ASN A 265 13.95 -8.31 3.78
CA ASN A 265 14.86 -7.31 4.25
C ASN A 265 14.33 -5.93 3.83
N PRO A 266 13.83 -5.11 4.78
CA PRO A 266 13.30 -3.78 4.49
C PRO A 266 14.35 -2.84 3.88
N PHE A 267 15.64 -3.18 4.03
CA PHE A 267 16.75 -2.40 3.51
C PHE A 267 17.17 -2.78 2.09
N MET A 268 16.58 -3.85 1.53
CA MET A 268 16.77 -4.14 0.11
C MET A 268 16.11 -3.09 -0.80
N ASP A 269 15.39 -2.11 -0.23
CA ASP A 269 14.93 -0.91 -0.94
C ASP A 269 15.55 0.42 -0.42
N ILE A 270 16.08 0.50 0.81
CA ILE A 270 16.84 1.66 1.33
C ILE A 270 17.84 1.17 2.39
N GLU A 271 19.15 1.38 2.21
CA GLU A 271 20.28 0.86 3.04
C GLU A 271 20.96 -0.42 2.53
N GLY A 272 21.46 -0.32 1.30
CA GLY A 272 22.80 -0.83 0.96
C GLY A 272 23.86 0.28 0.99
N ILE A 273 23.79 1.21 1.95
CA ILE A 273 24.79 2.29 2.12
C ILE A 273 25.14 2.34 3.60
N GLU A 274 26.40 2.07 3.93
CA GLU A 274 26.98 1.95 5.28
C GLU A 274 26.92 0.56 5.94
N SER A 275 27.36 -0.49 5.23
CA SER A 275 28.49 -1.32 5.70
C SER A 275 28.62 -2.60 4.87
N LEU A 276 29.34 -2.52 3.76
CA LEU A 276 30.00 -3.70 3.19
C LEU A 276 31.42 -3.28 2.85
N GLU A 277 32.39 -3.79 3.61
CA GLU A 277 33.79 -3.84 3.19
C GLU A 277 34.00 -4.73 1.94
N GLY A 278 32.94 -5.15 1.25
CA GLY A 278 32.97 -5.83 -0.04
C GLY A 278 32.22 -5.00 -1.07
N GLY A 279 32.93 -4.52 -2.09
CA GLY A 279 32.46 -3.63 -3.16
C GLY A 279 31.31 -4.13 -4.04
N HIS A 280 30.16 -4.41 -3.45
CA HIS A 280 28.95 -4.85 -4.13
C HIS A 280 28.24 -3.71 -4.87
N SER A 281 27.69 -4.01 -6.05
CA SER A 281 26.96 -3.06 -6.89
C SER A 281 25.45 -3.12 -6.64
N MET A 282 24.72 -2.03 -6.90
CA MET A 282 23.27 -1.93 -6.75
C MET A 282 22.61 -1.30 -7.98
N TYR A 283 21.33 -1.59 -8.23
CA TYR A 283 20.57 -1.02 -9.34
C TYR A 283 19.10 -0.77 -8.96
N TYR A 284 18.52 0.33 -9.43
CA TYR A 284 17.14 0.75 -9.10
C TYR A 284 16.61 1.80 -10.08
N PRO A 285 15.28 1.97 -10.23
CA PRO A 285 14.24 1.10 -9.69
C PRO A 285 14.24 -0.28 -10.38
N ASN A 286 13.58 -1.27 -9.79
CA ASN A 286 13.29 -2.56 -10.41
C ASN A 286 11.95 -3.10 -9.86
N PRO A 287 10.87 -3.16 -10.66
CA PRO A 287 10.85 -2.97 -12.10
C PRO A 287 11.15 -1.53 -12.57
N VAL A 288 11.70 -1.39 -13.78
CA VAL A 288 12.09 -0.09 -14.36
C VAL A 288 11.34 0.16 -15.67
N ASP A 289 10.85 1.38 -15.84
CA ASP A 289 10.23 1.86 -17.07
C ASP A 289 11.25 2.67 -17.91
N THR A 290 11.73 3.80 -17.39
CA THR A 290 12.48 4.78 -18.21
C THR A 290 13.98 4.83 -17.96
N GLU A 291 14.40 4.91 -16.70
CA GLU A 291 15.80 5.10 -16.31
C GLU A 291 16.19 4.15 -15.19
N LEU A 292 17.20 3.33 -15.45
CA LEU A 292 17.84 2.46 -14.46
C LEU A 292 19.08 3.14 -13.91
N ARG A 293 19.14 3.35 -12.60
CA ARG A 293 20.34 3.79 -11.88
C ARG A 293 21.15 2.57 -11.49
N LEU A 294 22.44 2.60 -11.80
CA LEU A 294 23.44 1.59 -11.45
C LEU A 294 24.52 2.27 -10.60
N VAL A 295 24.66 1.86 -9.34
CA VAL A 295 25.68 2.36 -8.43
C VAL A 295 26.71 1.26 -8.19
N THR A 296 27.98 1.58 -8.43
CA THR A 296 29.09 0.61 -8.40
C THR A 296 30.28 1.17 -7.64
N SER A 297 31.06 0.29 -7.00
CA SER A 297 32.30 0.65 -6.29
C SER A 297 33.54 0.65 -7.19
N PHE A 298 33.39 0.24 -8.45
CA PHE A 298 34.44 0.11 -9.46
C PHE A 298 33.95 0.70 -10.80
N GLU A 299 34.88 1.08 -11.67
CA GLU A 299 34.58 1.39 -13.06
C GLU A 299 34.65 0.11 -13.91
N GLY A 300 33.79 0.01 -14.92
CA GLY A 300 33.77 -1.18 -15.76
C GLY A 300 32.60 -1.21 -16.73
N LYS A 301 32.28 -2.42 -17.17
CA LYS A 301 31.20 -2.67 -18.14
C LYS A 301 30.04 -3.46 -17.54
N ALA A 302 28.83 -2.93 -17.73
CA ALA A 302 27.56 -3.59 -17.48
C ALA A 302 27.01 -4.18 -18.78
N THR A 303 26.65 -5.47 -18.77
CA THR A 303 26.11 -6.21 -19.90
C THR A 303 24.72 -6.73 -19.58
N PHE A 304 23.72 -6.37 -20.37
CA PHE A 304 22.34 -6.82 -20.20
C PHE A 304 21.99 -7.84 -21.28
N THR A 305 21.47 -8.99 -20.87
CA THR A 305 21.08 -10.10 -21.74
C THR A 305 19.61 -10.44 -21.51
N SER A 306 18.76 -10.36 -22.54
CA SER A 306 17.36 -10.79 -22.42
C SER A 306 17.23 -12.29 -22.14
N ALA A 307 16.13 -12.73 -21.53
CA ALA A 307 15.86 -14.16 -21.29
C ALA A 307 15.84 -15.02 -22.58
N SER A 308 15.60 -14.42 -23.74
CA SER A 308 15.71 -15.08 -25.06
C SER A 308 17.16 -15.20 -25.59
N GLY A 309 18.13 -14.55 -24.94
CA GLY A 309 19.55 -14.53 -25.33
C GLY A 309 19.87 -13.63 -26.53
N GLU A 310 18.91 -12.86 -27.04
CA GLU A 310 19.00 -12.18 -28.33
C GLU A 310 19.52 -10.74 -28.23
N THR A 311 19.35 -10.06 -27.09
CA THR A 311 19.71 -8.63 -26.95
C THR A 311 20.85 -8.45 -25.95
N TYR A 312 22.02 -8.06 -26.46
CA TYR A 312 23.18 -7.64 -25.65
C TYR A 312 23.28 -6.12 -25.66
N ARG A 313 22.99 -5.47 -24.53
CA ARG A 313 23.26 -4.04 -24.35
C ARG A 313 24.41 -3.85 -23.40
N HIS A 314 25.31 -2.95 -23.76
CA HIS A 314 26.54 -2.70 -23.03
C HIS A 314 26.60 -1.25 -22.57
N HIS A 315 26.89 -1.04 -21.29
CA HIS A 315 27.06 0.28 -20.71
C HIS A 315 28.36 0.34 -19.94
N ASN A 316 29.19 1.32 -20.25
CA ASN A 316 30.33 1.64 -19.40
C ASN A 316 29.82 2.45 -18.22
N HIS A 317 30.32 2.15 -17.02
CA HIS A 317 29.98 2.86 -15.80
C HIS A 317 31.25 3.32 -15.10
N LEU A 318 31.17 4.46 -14.42
CA LEU A 318 32.19 4.95 -13.51
C LEU A 318 31.88 4.49 -12.09
N VAL A 319 32.84 4.64 -11.18
CA VAL A 319 32.58 4.51 -9.73
C VAL A 319 31.49 5.51 -9.33
N GLY A 320 30.53 5.04 -8.54
CA GLY A 320 29.36 5.81 -8.11
C GLY A 320 28.14 5.54 -8.98
N GLU A 321 27.19 6.49 -8.98
CA GLU A 321 25.91 6.36 -9.67
C GLU A 321 26.03 6.66 -11.17
N ASN A 322 25.45 5.78 -11.99
CA ASN A 322 25.35 5.92 -13.43
C ASN A 322 23.90 5.71 -13.85
N VAL A 323 23.41 6.54 -14.78
CA VAL A 323 22.04 6.44 -15.28
C VAL A 323 22.04 5.77 -16.64
N ILE A 324 21.25 4.71 -16.78
CA ILE A 324 21.08 3.92 -17.99
C ILE A 324 19.64 4.12 -18.47
N ASN A 325 19.47 4.74 -19.64
CA ASN A 325 18.16 4.90 -20.23
C ASN A 325 17.67 3.58 -20.84
N VAL A 326 16.55 3.09 -20.33
CA VAL A 326 15.90 1.84 -20.74
C VAL A 326 14.54 2.04 -21.41
N SER A 327 14.14 3.29 -21.66
CA SER A 327 12.83 3.65 -22.21
C SER A 327 12.53 3.06 -23.60
N GLU A 328 13.56 2.70 -24.37
CA GLU A 328 13.41 2.08 -25.70
C GLU A 328 13.70 0.57 -25.70
N TRP A 329 13.84 -0.05 -24.53
CA TRP A 329 14.16 -1.47 -24.43
C TRP A 329 12.86 -2.29 -24.44
N PRO A 330 12.83 -3.47 -25.09
CA PRO A 330 11.65 -4.34 -25.00
C PRO A 330 11.33 -4.69 -23.55
N SER A 331 10.05 -4.73 -23.19
CA SER A 331 9.62 -5.20 -21.88
C SER A 331 10.00 -6.67 -21.66
N GLY A 332 10.32 -7.01 -20.42
CA GLY A 332 10.75 -8.35 -20.03
C GLY A 332 11.91 -8.38 -19.04
N ALA A 333 12.34 -9.59 -18.70
CA ALA A 333 13.44 -9.83 -17.77
C ALA A 333 14.80 -9.88 -18.49
N TYR A 334 15.77 -9.17 -17.92
CA TYR A 334 17.15 -9.08 -18.37
C TYR A 334 18.08 -9.56 -17.25
N GLN A 335 19.11 -10.30 -17.64
CA GLN A 335 20.25 -10.63 -16.80
C GLN A 335 21.31 -9.55 -16.98
N LEU A 336 21.61 -8.81 -15.90
CA LEU A 336 22.68 -7.83 -15.83
C LEU A 336 23.94 -8.52 -15.31
N TYR A 337 25.00 -8.52 -16.12
CA TYR A 337 26.34 -8.99 -15.77
C TYR A 337 27.28 -7.81 -15.66
N LEU A 338 27.96 -7.68 -14.53
CA LEU A 338 29.03 -6.71 -14.33
C LEU A 338 30.41 -7.36 -14.53
N GLU A 339 31.38 -6.56 -14.98
CA GLU A 339 32.72 -7.04 -15.30
C GLU A 339 33.50 -7.60 -14.10
N ASN A 340 33.14 -7.20 -12.87
CA ASN A 340 33.66 -7.80 -11.64
C ASN A 340 33.09 -9.21 -11.35
N GLY A 341 32.18 -9.71 -12.18
CA GLY A 341 31.56 -11.03 -12.08
C GLY A 341 30.18 -11.06 -11.42
N GLU A 342 29.67 -9.92 -10.94
CA GLU A 342 28.34 -9.84 -10.31
C GLU A 342 27.20 -9.99 -11.33
N GLN A 343 26.08 -10.57 -10.89
CA GLN A 343 24.93 -10.87 -11.73
C GLN A 343 23.61 -10.50 -11.04
N TYR A 344 22.69 -9.89 -11.78
CA TYR A 344 21.42 -9.40 -11.27
C TYR A 344 20.28 -9.58 -12.28
N LYS A 345 19.02 -9.55 -11.81
CA LYS A 345 17.81 -9.64 -12.65
C LYS A 345 17.09 -8.29 -12.71
N VAL A 346 17.06 -7.67 -13.87
CA VAL A 346 16.34 -6.41 -14.13
C VAL A 346 15.05 -6.69 -14.89
N VAL A 347 13.92 -6.16 -14.42
CA VAL A 347 12.62 -6.25 -15.07
C VAL A 347 12.29 -4.90 -15.70
N ILE A 348 12.10 -4.87 -17.01
CA ILE A 348 11.73 -3.67 -17.76
C ILE A 348 10.23 -3.72 -18.07
N LEU A 349 9.50 -2.65 -17.71
CA LEU A 349 8.08 -2.48 -17.94
C LEU A 349 7.85 -1.45 -19.05
N HIS A 350 7.21 -1.87 -20.15
CA HIS A 350 6.72 -1.08 -21.28
C HIS A 350 5.47 -1.72 -21.84
#